data_AF-A0A6P1NT23-F1
#
_entry.id   AF-A0A6P1NT23-F1
#
_cell.length_a   1.000
_cell.length_b   1.000
_cell.length_c   1.000
_cell.angle_alpha   90.00
_cell.angle_beta   90.00
_cell.angle_gamma   90.00
#
_symmetry.space_group_name_H-M   'P 1'
#
loop_
_entity.id
_entity.type
_entity.pdbx_description
1 polymer ?
#
loop_
_entity_poly.entity_id
_entity_poly.type
_entity_poly.pdbx_seq_one_letter_code
_entity_poly.pdbx_strand_id
1 'polypeptide(L)'
;MGAELATDHTDGIVVACSALKRAYRDAIRAKAPTAVFVQLNVDLPVLENRVAHRPGHFMPPTLLSSQLETLEPLEADEAGLTVATQEGIEATADDVISQPRSLRPVLS
;
A
#
# COMPACT_ATOMS: atom_id res chain seq x y z
N MET A 1 7.72 6.77 9.65
CA MET A 1 7.48 6.23 8.30
C MET A 1 8.23 7.01 7.22
N GLY A 2 7.82 8.21 6.80
CA GLY A 2 8.55 8.94 5.75
C GLY A 2 10.04 9.16 6.04
N ALA A 3 10.41 9.49 7.29
CA ALA A 3 11.81 9.59 7.69
C ALA A 3 12.56 8.25 7.65
N GLU A 4 11.88 7.14 7.96
CA GLU A 4 12.44 5.78 7.93
C GLU A 4 12.62 5.30 6.48
N LEU A 5 11.75 5.73 5.57
CA LEU A 5 11.87 5.47 4.14
C LEU A 5 12.99 6.30 3.49
N ALA A 6 13.42 7.37 4.13
CA ALA A 6 14.46 8.26 3.63
C ALA A 6 15.87 7.87 4.14
N THR A 7 15.98 6.99 5.12
CA THR A 7 17.28 6.48 5.55
C THR A 7 17.86 5.56 4.47
N ASP A 8 19.18 5.63 4.32
CA ASP A 8 19.90 4.82 3.34
C ASP A 8 20.02 3.38 3.87
N HIS A 9 19.10 2.52 3.42
CA HIS A 9 19.14 1.09 3.69
C HIS A 9 19.73 0.40 2.47
N THR A 10 20.78 -0.39 2.67
CA THR A 10 21.55 -1.05 1.60
C THR A 10 20.67 -1.86 0.63
N ASP A 11 19.62 -2.49 1.13
CA ASP A 11 18.68 -3.30 0.34
C ASP A 11 17.31 -2.62 0.11
N GLY A 12 17.13 -1.39 0.60
CA GLY A 12 15.84 -0.71 0.70
C GLY A 12 14.96 -1.25 1.84
N ILE A 13 13.78 -0.64 2.02
CA ILE A 13 12.79 -1.10 3.01
C ILE A 13 11.37 -1.06 2.45
N VAL A 14 10.51 -1.90 3.02
CA VAL A 14 9.06 -1.93 2.76
C VAL A 14 8.33 -1.75 4.09
N VAL A 15 7.35 -0.84 4.11
CA VAL A 15 6.56 -0.55 5.31
C VAL A 15 5.09 -0.78 5.01
N ALA A 16 4.44 -1.63 5.80
CA ALA A 16 2.99 -1.76 5.77
C ALA A 16 2.34 -0.54 6.45
N CYS A 17 1.51 0.19 5.72
CA CYS A 17 0.78 1.36 6.22
C CYS A 17 -0.57 1.45 5.51
N SER A 18 -1.61 1.87 6.23
CA SER A 18 -2.92 2.07 5.62
C SER A 18 -2.91 3.25 4.63
N ALA A 19 -2.25 4.37 4.99
CA ALA A 19 -2.03 5.56 4.16
C ALA A 19 -3.21 5.91 3.20
N LEU A 20 -4.43 5.76 3.71
CA LEU A 20 -5.65 5.68 2.89
C LEU A 20 -5.98 7.00 2.21
N LYS A 21 -5.60 8.13 2.82
CA LYS A 21 -5.80 9.47 2.28
C LYS A 21 -4.55 9.99 1.58
N ARG A 22 -4.73 10.75 0.51
CA ARG A 22 -3.70 11.50 -0.21
C ARG A 22 -2.85 12.34 0.75
N ALA A 23 -3.48 13.06 1.68
CA ALA A 23 -2.78 13.87 2.67
C ALA A 23 -1.76 13.07 3.52
N TYR A 24 -2.04 11.79 3.80
CA TYR A 24 -1.10 10.93 4.52
C TYR A 24 0.07 10.51 3.63
N ARG A 25 -0.20 10.22 2.34
CA ARG A 25 0.82 9.90 1.34
C ARG A 25 1.71 11.10 1.06
N ASP A 26 1.15 12.30 0.98
CA ASP A 26 1.92 13.55 0.85
C ASP A 26 2.84 13.79 2.04
N ALA A 27 2.37 13.54 3.27
CA ALA A 27 3.21 13.63 4.47
C ALA A 27 4.39 12.63 4.47
N ILE A 28 4.22 11.47 3.84
CA ILE A 28 5.30 10.49 3.62
C ILE A 28 6.26 11.00 2.53
N ARG A 29 5.73 11.42 1.38
CA ARG A 29 6.51 11.93 0.23
C ARG A 29 7.33 13.17 0.58
N ALA A 30 6.81 14.03 1.45
CA ALA A 30 7.54 15.21 1.94
C ALA A 30 8.86 14.86 2.63
N LYS A 31 8.99 13.64 3.17
CA LYS A 31 10.21 13.15 3.81
C LYS A 31 10.96 12.13 2.96
N ALA A 32 10.24 11.33 2.17
CA ALA A 32 10.79 10.36 1.23
C ALA A 32 10.23 10.60 -0.18
N PRO A 33 10.78 11.56 -0.95
CA PRO A 33 10.26 11.91 -2.29
C PRO A 33 10.30 10.76 -3.30
N THR A 34 11.16 9.77 -3.05
CA THR A 34 11.34 8.56 -3.86
C THR A 34 10.45 7.39 -3.41
N ALA A 35 9.60 7.58 -2.40
CA ALA A 35 8.70 6.55 -1.92
C ALA A 35 7.72 6.12 -3.04
N VAL A 36 7.55 4.81 -3.18
CA VAL A 36 6.58 4.20 -4.10
C VAL A 36 5.48 3.55 -3.27
N PHE A 37 4.23 3.79 -3.64
CA PHE A 37 3.06 3.23 -2.95
C PHE A 37 2.53 1.99 -3.68
N VAL A 38 2.23 0.94 -2.93
CA VAL A 38 1.56 -0.26 -3.44
C VAL A 38 0.17 -0.32 -2.81
N GLN A 39 -0.85 -0.03 -3.60
CA GLN A 39 -2.25 -0.15 -3.19
C GLN A 39 -2.74 -1.56 -3.50
N LEU A 40 -2.97 -2.36 -2.47
CA LEU A 40 -3.57 -3.69 -2.64
C LEU A 40 -5.08 -3.55 -2.83
N ASN A 41 -5.55 -3.87 -4.03
CA ASN A 41 -6.97 -3.90 -4.36
C ASN A 41 -7.50 -5.32 -4.18
N VAL A 42 -8.38 -5.50 -3.20
CA VAL A 42 -9.02 -6.78 -2.89
C VAL A 42 -10.52 -6.61 -3.16
N ASP A 43 -11.12 -7.57 -3.86
CA ASP A 43 -12.57 -7.59 -4.01
C ASP A 43 -13.25 -7.59 -2.63
N LEU A 44 -14.26 -6.74 -2.46
CA LEU A 44 -14.91 -6.53 -1.17
C LEU A 44 -15.38 -7.84 -0.50
N PRO A 45 -16.06 -8.78 -1.19
CA PRO A 45 -16.48 -10.04 -0.58
C PRO A 45 -15.30 -10.89 -0.08
N VAL A 46 -14.18 -10.87 -0.81
CA VAL A 46 -12.95 -11.59 -0.44
C VAL A 46 -12.31 -10.93 0.79
N LEU A 47 -12.27 -9.60 0.83
CA LEU A 47 -11.72 -8.84 1.95
C LEU A 47 -12.53 -9.05 3.23
N GLU A 48 -13.86 -8.96 3.15
CA GLU A 48 -14.77 -9.25 4.27
C GLU A 48 -14.56 -10.66 4.81
N ASN A 49 -14.50 -11.67 3.91
CA ASN A 49 -14.25 -13.05 4.29
C ASN A 49 -12.90 -13.23 4.99
N ARG A 50 -11.82 -12.65 4.44
CA ARG A 50 -10.45 -12.71 5.01
C ARG A 50 -10.40 -12.06 6.39
N VAL A 51 -11.03 -10.91 6.57
CA VAL A 51 -11.07 -10.19 7.83
C VAL A 51 -11.86 -10.96 8.89
N ALA A 52 -13.02 -11.52 8.53
CA ALA A 52 -13.87 -12.28 9.44
C ALA A 52 -13.21 -13.56 9.97
N HIS A 53 -12.35 -14.19 9.17
CA HIS A 53 -11.67 -15.44 9.52
C HIS A 53 -10.23 -15.23 10.01
N ARG A 54 -9.78 -13.98 10.19
CA ARG A 54 -8.41 -13.69 10.63
C ARG A 54 -8.21 -14.11 12.10
N PRO A 55 -7.27 -15.03 12.40
CA PRO A 55 -7.02 -15.47 13.77
C PRO A 55 -6.31 -14.37 14.58
N GLY A 56 -6.64 -14.25 15.86
CA GLY A 56 -5.88 -13.44 16.83
C GLY A 56 -6.05 -11.91 16.74
N HIS A 57 -6.76 -11.39 15.72
CA HIS A 57 -7.07 -9.97 15.61
C HIS A 57 -8.52 -9.78 15.17
N PHE A 58 -9.39 -9.46 16.13
CA PHE A 58 -10.76 -9.08 15.83
C PHE A 58 -10.76 -7.71 15.13
N MET A 59 -11.24 -7.67 13.89
CA MET A 59 -11.53 -6.42 13.19
C MET A 59 -13.05 -6.23 13.18
N PRO A 60 -13.60 -5.24 13.91
CA PRO A 60 -15.03 -5.01 13.86
C PRO A 60 -15.44 -4.62 12.44
N PRO A 61 -16.60 -5.07 11.92
CA PRO A 61 -17.07 -4.75 10.58
C PRO A 61 -17.07 -3.23 10.29
N THR A 62 -17.39 -2.43 11.30
CA THR A 62 -17.39 -0.96 11.22
C THR A 62 -16.03 -0.36 10.92
N LEU A 63 -14.93 -1.00 11.32
CA LEU A 63 -13.58 -0.54 11.01
C LEU A 63 -13.22 -0.81 9.55
N LEU A 64 -13.64 -1.94 8.99
CA LEU A 64 -13.48 -2.22 7.57
C LEU A 64 -14.24 -1.21 6.73
N SER A 65 -15.52 -0.98 7.05
CA SER A 65 -16.35 0.03 6.37
C SER A 65 -15.71 1.42 6.42
N SER A 66 -15.25 1.85 7.61
CA SER A 66 -14.60 3.15 7.77
C SER A 66 -13.30 3.27 6.94
N GLN A 67 -12.51 2.21 6.82
CA GLN A 67 -11.30 2.23 5.98
C GLN A 67 -11.65 2.34 4.49
N LEU A 68 -12.67 1.62 4.02
CA LEU A 68 -13.12 1.67 2.63
C LEU A 68 -13.68 3.05 2.28
N GLU A 69 -14.47 3.65 3.16
CA GLU A 69 -14.97 5.04 3.00
C GLU A 69 -13.84 6.08 3.01
N THR A 70 -12.74 5.78 3.70
CA THR A 70 -11.58 6.67 3.81
C THR A 70 -10.61 6.53 2.64
N LEU A 71 -10.69 5.45 1.87
CA LEU A 71 -9.75 5.16 0.79
C LEU A 71 -9.89 6.17 -0.35
N GLU A 72 -8.86 6.98 -0.53
CA GLU A 72 -8.64 7.82 -1.71
C GLU A 72 -7.66 7.07 -2.63
N PRO A 73 -8.09 6.64 -3.84
CA PRO A 73 -7.24 5.92 -4.77
C PRO A 73 -5.93 6.68 -5.07
N LEU A 74 -4.89 5.96 -5.49
CA LEU A 74 -3.67 6.58 -6.02
C LEU A 74 -3.99 7.47 -7.23
N GLU A 75 -3.47 8.69 -7.22
CA GLU A 75 -3.57 9.64 -8.32
C GLU A 75 -2.36 9.55 -9.27
N ALA A 76 -2.48 10.11 -10.47
CA ALA A 76 -1.49 9.95 -11.54
C ALA A 76 -0.10 10.55 -11.24
N ASP A 77 0.00 11.51 -10.32
CA ASP A 77 1.24 12.14 -9.90
C ASP A 77 1.86 11.48 -8.64
N GLU A 78 1.26 10.39 -8.17
CA GLU A 78 1.80 9.55 -7.10
C GLU A 78 2.59 8.40 -7.70
N ALA A 79 3.87 8.29 -7.33
CA ALA A 79 4.67 7.13 -7.68
C ALA A 79 4.08 5.89 -6.98
N GLY A 80 3.45 5.01 -7.74
CA GLY A 80 2.81 3.84 -7.15
C GLY A 80 2.12 2.96 -8.17
N LEU A 81 1.60 1.86 -7.66
CA LEU A 81 0.80 0.92 -8.44
C LEU A 81 -0.34 0.33 -7.61
N THR A 82 -1.42 0.00 -8.30
CA THR A 82 -2.53 -0.76 -7.73
C THR A 82 -2.41 -2.21 -8.17
N VAL A 83 -2.33 -3.13 -7.22
CA VAL A 83 -2.22 -4.58 -7.47
C VAL A 83 -3.49 -5.26 -7.02
N ALA A 84 -4.13 -5.99 -7.93
CA ALA A 84 -5.22 -6.88 -7.56
C ALA A 84 -4.64 -8.05 -6.76
N THR A 85 -5.14 -8.31 -5.55
CA THR A 85 -4.63 -9.44 -4.78
C THR A 85 -5.18 -10.75 -5.34
N GLN A 86 -4.30 -11.70 -5.60
CA GLN A 86 -4.67 -13.04 -6.05
C GLN A 86 -4.93 -13.99 -4.85
N GLU A 87 -5.26 -15.25 -5.15
CA GLU A 87 -5.28 -16.32 -4.15
C GLU A 87 -3.85 -16.70 -3.77
N GLY A 88 -3.32 -16.08 -2.72
CA GLY A 88 -2.01 -16.41 -2.15
C GLY A 88 -1.15 -15.17 -1.89
N ILE A 89 -0.37 -15.21 -0.81
CA ILE A 89 0.54 -14.11 -0.45
C ILE A 89 1.70 -14.08 -1.44
N GLU A 90 2.20 -15.24 -1.85
CA GLU A 90 3.31 -15.43 -2.77
C GLU A 90 2.99 -14.86 -4.15
N ALA A 91 1.84 -15.22 -4.73
CA ALA A 91 1.40 -14.70 -6.02
C ALA A 91 1.23 -13.18 -6.00
N THR A 92 0.66 -12.63 -4.92
CA THR A 92 0.53 -11.17 -4.76
C THR A 92 1.90 -10.49 -4.63
N ALA A 93 2.85 -11.11 -3.93
CA ALA A 93 4.21 -10.57 -3.80
C ALA A 93 4.96 -10.60 -5.14
N ASP A 94 4.85 -11.69 -5.89
CA ASP A 94 5.44 -11.83 -7.23
C ASP A 94 4.86 -10.79 -8.19
N ASP A 95 3.56 -10.54 -8.14
CA ASP A 95 2.89 -9.49 -8.91
C ASP A 95 3.39 -8.09 -8.55
N VAL A 96 3.79 -7.83 -7.31
CA VAL A 96 4.40 -6.55 -6.89
C VAL A 96 5.85 -6.45 -7.38
N ILE A 97 6.62 -7.52 -7.24
CA ILE A 97 8.07 -7.54 -7.53
C ILE A 97 8.34 -7.53 -9.04
N SER A 98 7.47 -8.13 -9.85
CA SER A 98 7.59 -8.21 -11.31
C SER A 98 7.29 -6.88 -12.02
N GLN A 99 6.80 -5.87 -11.29
CA GLN A 99 6.41 -4.59 -11.87
C GLN A 99 7.65 -3.77 -12.27
N PRO A 100 7.59 -3.06 -13.40
CA PRO A 100 8.76 -2.36 -13.91
C PRO A 100 9.21 -1.29 -12.91
N ARG A 101 10.53 -1.25 -12.65
CA ARG A 101 11.18 -0.28 -11.74
C ARG A 101 11.07 1.18 -12.19
N SER A 102 10.47 1.45 -13.36
CA SER A 102 10.27 2.78 -13.94
C SER A 102 9.29 3.66 -13.14
N LEU A 103 8.69 3.16 -12.07
CA LEU A 103 7.90 3.94 -11.11
C LEU A 103 8.75 4.82 -10.19
N ARG A 104 10.08 4.81 -10.32
CA ARG A 104 10.96 5.77 -9.65
C ARG A 104 10.80 7.15 -10.32
N PRO A 105 10.62 8.24 -9.55
CA PRO A 105 10.75 9.58 -10.11
C PRO A 105 12.14 9.70 -10.76
N VAL A 106 12.19 10.16 -12.01
CA VAL A 106 13.45 10.57 -12.64
C VAL A 106 13.95 11.78 -11.86
N LEU A 107 15.03 11.60 -11.09
CA LEU A 107 15.70 12.72 -10.45
C LEU A 107 16.31 13.58 -11.58
N SER A 108 15.85 14.82 -11.69
CA SER A 108 16.54 15.87 -12.46
C SER A 108 17.75 16.36 -11.70
#